data_AF-A0A6P0MHT4-F1
#
_entry.id   AF-A0A6P0MHT4-F1
#
_cell.length_a   1.000
_cell.length_b   1.000
_cell.length_c   1.000
_cell.angle_alpha   90.00
_cell.angle_beta   90.00
_cell.angle_gamma   90.00
#
_symmetry.space_group_name_H-M   'P 1'
#
loop_
_entity.id
_entity.type
_entity.pdbx_description
1 polymer ?
#
loop_
_entity_poly.entity_id
_entity_poly.type
_entity_poly.pdbx_seq_one_letter_code
_entity_poly.pdbx_strand_id
1 'polypeptide(L)'
;MVIANNEQYLTVSCKLAVTDNQREKLEATLDGFCNVCRHINADVDPSVRNKLKLQSAIYHQLREQYPHVNSNLVIAALGRVAANRKSAHERKQQVKTFRPTSIDYNARTISFREKDWTVSLSLVGGRERLRLEIGEYQKKLLTGTEPTSATLVKRGNQYYINLQVKYLTSPPIAGEQIIGVKFGLETIAALSTGEVYSGSKLREVRDRYTRVRRSLQKKASKGTRTTRRNCRKVLKRLSRRERRFATGVNHNISTDIVKKAKENGAMLALEELTGVRERTNPEIKTKLMKRRLNSWSFYQLRQFIEYKARIAGVPIILVKGNEKQECFADVRGATDLLGATVNSPERSLLKAS
;
A
#
# COMPACT_ATOMS: atom_id res chain seq x y z
N MET A 1 30.36 2.96 -15.13
CA MET A 1 29.93 1.88 -14.23
C MET A 1 28.74 2.38 -13.43
N VAL A 2 27.51 2.21 -13.95
CA VAL A 2 26.30 2.61 -13.23
C VAL A 2 25.95 1.46 -12.29
N ILE A 3 26.19 1.63 -11.00
CA ILE A 3 25.59 0.76 -9.99
C ILE A 3 24.09 1.09 -10.04
N ALA A 4 23.35 0.36 -10.87
CA ALA A 4 21.90 0.37 -10.80
C ALA A 4 21.57 -0.13 -9.39
N ASN A 5 21.16 0.77 -8.51
CA ASN A 5 20.82 0.41 -7.13
C ASN A 5 19.66 -0.59 -7.18
N ASN A 6 20.02 -1.86 -7.09
CA ASN A 6 19.15 -3.03 -7.01
C ASN A 6 18.51 -3.11 -5.62
N GLU A 7 17.83 -2.05 -5.20
CA GLU A 7 17.23 -1.96 -3.87
C GLU A 7 15.73 -1.71 -3.97
N GLN A 8 14.96 -2.48 -3.22
CA GLN A 8 13.54 -2.26 -3.01
C GLN A 8 13.20 -2.30 -1.53
N TYR A 9 12.37 -1.36 -1.08
CA TYR A 9 11.82 -1.41 0.27
C TYR A 9 10.61 -2.33 0.33
N LEU A 10 10.62 -3.27 1.28
CA LEU A 10 9.47 -4.10 1.62
C LEU A 10 8.97 -3.73 3.00
N THR A 11 7.66 -3.86 3.18
CA THR A 11 7.03 -3.66 4.50
C THR A 11 6.64 -5.00 5.08
N VAL A 12 7.29 -5.40 6.18
CA VAL A 12 6.97 -6.61 6.93
C VAL A 12 6.04 -6.24 8.08
N SER A 13 4.80 -6.73 8.03
CA SER A 13 3.80 -6.48 9.08
C SER A 13 3.86 -7.58 10.14
N CYS A 14 4.22 -7.20 11.37
CA CYS A 14 4.32 -8.10 12.51
C CYS A 14 3.28 -7.70 13.56
N LYS A 15 2.55 -8.67 14.13
CA LYS A 15 1.65 -8.41 15.26
C LYS A 15 2.47 -8.27 16.54
N LEU A 16 2.08 -7.38 17.43
CA LEU A 16 2.71 -7.20 18.74
C LEU A 16 1.97 -8.04 19.79
N ALA A 17 2.72 -8.79 20.58
CA ALA A 17 2.25 -9.36 21.84
C ALA A 17 2.38 -8.28 22.91
N VAL A 18 1.24 -7.83 23.44
CA VAL A 18 1.14 -6.62 24.28
C VAL A 18 0.46 -6.97 25.59
N THR A 19 1.13 -6.68 26.71
CA THR A 19 0.53 -6.77 28.06
C THR A 19 -0.41 -5.60 28.34
N ASP A 20 -1.23 -5.66 29.38
CA ASP A 20 -2.17 -4.57 29.66
C ASP A 20 -1.48 -3.23 29.99
N ASN A 21 -0.39 -3.25 30.77
CA ASN A 21 0.43 -2.06 31.01
C ASN A 21 1.03 -1.49 29.71
N GLN A 22 1.57 -2.35 28.83
CA GLN A 22 2.09 -1.90 27.54
C GLN A 22 0.98 -1.34 26.63
N ARG A 23 -0.23 -1.89 26.74
CA ARG A 23 -1.41 -1.42 26.00
C ARG A 23 -1.75 0.01 26.39
N GLU A 24 -1.79 0.31 27.68
CA GLU A 24 -2.06 1.66 28.18
C GLU A 24 -1.05 2.67 27.64
N LYS A 25 0.25 2.34 27.65
CA LYS A 25 1.30 3.18 27.07
C LYS A 25 1.14 3.37 25.55
N LEU A 26 0.81 2.30 24.81
CA LEU A 26 0.57 2.37 23.37
C LEU A 26 -0.64 3.26 23.03
N GLU A 27 -1.74 3.13 23.79
CA GLU A 27 -2.93 3.96 23.63
C GLU A 27 -2.65 5.43 23.95
N ALA A 28 -2.03 5.72 25.09
CA ALA A 28 -1.61 7.07 25.46
C ALA A 28 -0.71 7.71 24.40
N THR A 29 0.21 6.92 23.81
CA THR A 29 1.09 7.40 22.74
C THR A 29 0.32 7.67 21.45
N LEU A 30 -0.61 6.79 21.06
CA LEU A 30 -1.46 6.96 19.88
C LEU A 30 -2.37 8.19 19.99
N ASP A 31 -2.96 8.40 21.16
CA ASP A 31 -3.82 9.55 21.45
C ASP A 31 -3.01 10.85 21.52
N GLY A 32 -1.89 10.86 22.25
CA GLY A 32 -0.98 12.00 22.30
C GLY A 32 -0.49 12.42 20.92
N PHE A 33 -0.04 11.47 20.11
CA PHE A 33 0.34 11.72 18.72
C PHE A 33 -0.81 12.29 17.89
N CYS A 34 -2.01 11.72 18.03
CA CYS A 34 -3.20 12.19 17.30
C CYS A 34 -3.58 13.63 17.69
N ASN A 35 -3.47 13.96 18.98
CA ASN A 35 -3.77 15.29 19.50
C ASN A 35 -2.78 16.32 18.96
N VAL A 36 -1.48 16.00 18.93
CA VAL A 36 -0.45 16.83 18.28
C VAL A 36 -0.80 17.08 16.80
N CYS A 37 -1.18 16.05 16.04
CA CYS A 37 -1.59 16.25 14.64
C CYS A 37 -2.83 17.15 14.50
N ARG A 38 -3.83 17.00 15.38
CA ARG A 38 -5.04 17.84 15.35
C ARG A 38 -4.72 19.29 15.67
N HIS A 39 -3.88 19.51 16.68
CA HIS A 39 -3.40 20.83 17.07
C HIS A 39 -2.71 21.51 15.88
N ILE A 40 -1.70 20.88 15.28
CA ILE A 40 -1.00 21.43 14.09
C ILE A 40 -2.00 21.78 12.98
N ASN A 41 -3.00 20.91 12.75
CA ASN A 41 -3.94 21.10 11.67
C ASN A 41 -4.95 22.24 11.92
N ALA A 42 -5.23 22.54 13.18
CA ALA A 42 -6.15 23.61 13.58
C ALA A 42 -5.45 24.98 13.67
N ASP A 43 -4.25 25.01 14.24
CA ASP A 43 -3.61 26.25 14.68
C ASP A 43 -2.64 26.84 13.63
N VAL A 44 -2.23 26.05 12.64
CA VAL A 44 -1.39 26.54 11.53
C VAL A 44 -2.21 26.69 10.26
N ASP A 45 -1.99 27.77 9.51
CA ASP A 45 -2.62 28.04 8.21
C ASP A 45 -2.71 26.75 7.36
N PRO A 46 -3.93 26.32 6.94
CA PRO A 46 -4.16 25.16 6.09
C PRO A 46 -3.38 25.13 4.78
N SER A 47 -2.96 26.28 4.25
CA SER A 47 -2.19 26.41 3.00
C SER A 47 -0.76 25.85 3.13
N VAL A 48 -0.22 25.84 4.37
CA VAL A 48 1.14 25.40 4.67
C VAL A 48 1.22 23.88 4.61
N ARG A 49 1.96 23.39 3.60
CA ARG A 49 2.15 21.95 3.29
C ARG A 49 3.58 21.47 3.51
N ASN A 50 4.52 22.38 3.76
CA ASN A 50 5.92 22.04 3.96
C ASN A 50 6.20 21.74 5.44
N LYS A 51 6.79 20.59 5.72
CA LYS A 51 7.11 20.13 7.09
C LYS A 51 7.98 21.14 7.86
N LEU A 52 9.01 21.70 7.23
CA LEU A 52 9.95 22.62 7.90
C LEU A 52 9.25 23.92 8.28
N LYS A 53 8.40 24.45 7.39
CA LYS A 53 7.59 25.65 7.69
C LYS A 53 6.58 25.41 8.81
N LEU A 54 5.94 24.23 8.85
CA LEU A 54 5.10 23.85 9.98
C LEU A 54 5.91 23.79 11.27
N GLN A 55 7.11 23.20 11.22
CA GLN A 55 7.96 23.04 12.39
C GLN A 55 8.39 24.39 12.96
N SER A 56 8.89 25.31 12.13
CA SER A 56 9.30 26.64 12.57
C SER A 56 8.15 27.44 13.18
N ALA A 57 6.92 27.23 12.69
CA ALA A 57 5.75 27.98 13.15
C ALA A 57 5.23 27.54 14.53
N ILE A 58 5.26 26.23 14.85
CA ILE A 58 4.49 25.72 16.01
C ILE A 58 5.28 24.76 16.92
N TYR A 59 6.53 24.38 16.60
CA TYR A 59 7.24 23.34 17.34
C TYR A 59 7.42 23.65 18.83
N HIS A 60 7.83 24.87 19.20
CA HIS A 60 8.05 25.24 20.59
C HIS A 60 6.75 25.17 21.41
N GLN A 61 5.65 25.73 20.87
CA GLN A 61 4.32 25.62 21.47
C GLN A 61 3.90 24.15 21.68
N LEU A 62 4.13 23.28 20.70
CA LEU A 62 3.83 21.85 20.85
C LEU A 62 4.69 21.18 21.94
N ARG A 63 5.95 21.59 22.08
CA ARG A 63 6.84 21.05 23.13
C ARG A 63 6.41 21.45 24.53
N GLU A 64 5.87 22.66 24.69
CA GLU A 64 5.31 23.14 25.95
C GLU A 64 3.99 22.44 26.30
N GLN A 65 3.09 22.29 25.32
CA GLN A 65 1.76 21.70 25.57
C GLN A 65 1.76 20.18 25.65
N TYR A 66 2.67 19.51 24.96
CA TYR A 66 2.77 18.04 24.91
C TYR A 66 4.15 17.55 25.38
N PRO A 67 4.57 17.87 26.62
CA PRO A 67 5.91 17.54 27.12
C PRO A 67 6.11 16.03 27.25
N HIS A 68 5.03 15.29 27.52
CA HIS A 68 4.99 13.83 27.66
C HIS A 68 5.13 13.07 26.32
N VAL A 69 4.92 13.74 25.18
CA VAL A 69 5.13 13.13 23.86
C VAL A 69 6.60 13.26 23.49
N ASN A 70 7.22 12.16 23.04
CA ASN A 70 8.61 12.18 22.61
C ASN A 70 8.83 13.21 21.47
N SER A 71 9.91 14.00 21.53
CA SER A 71 10.21 15.06 20.56
C SER A 71 10.27 14.56 19.11
N ASN A 72 10.83 13.36 18.88
CA ASN A 72 10.86 12.76 17.55
C ASN A 72 9.45 12.39 17.05
N LEU A 73 8.53 12.04 17.94
CA LEU A 73 7.13 11.77 17.59
C LEU A 73 6.39 13.06 17.23
N VAL A 74 6.70 14.18 17.88
CA VAL A 74 6.19 15.51 17.48
C VAL A 74 6.67 15.87 16.06
N ILE A 75 7.95 15.63 15.76
CA ILE A 75 8.51 15.82 14.41
C ILE A 75 7.83 14.91 13.38
N ALA A 76 7.51 13.67 13.75
CA ALA A 76 6.77 12.74 12.90
C ALA A 76 5.31 13.20 12.68
N ALA A 77 4.67 13.81 13.69
CA ALA A 77 3.33 14.41 13.55
C ALA A 77 3.31 15.57 12.56
N LEU A 78 4.31 16.46 12.60
CA LEU A 78 4.50 17.53 11.62
C LEU A 78 4.63 16.98 10.19
N GLY A 79 5.45 15.93 10.03
CA GLY A 79 5.59 15.23 8.75
C GLY A 79 4.27 14.64 8.25
N ARG A 80 3.48 14.03 9.14
CA ARG A 80 2.18 13.46 8.78
C ARG A 80 1.16 14.51 8.36
N VAL A 81 1.10 15.64 9.06
CA VAL A 81 0.18 16.73 8.71
C VAL A 81 0.55 17.32 7.35
N ALA A 82 1.84 17.60 7.12
CA ALA A 82 2.36 18.06 5.83
C ALA A 82 1.97 17.12 4.67
N ALA A 83 2.25 15.82 4.81
CA ALA A 83 1.94 14.82 3.78
C ALA A 83 0.43 14.72 3.50
N ASN A 84 -0.39 14.73 4.55
CA ASN A 84 -1.84 14.67 4.41
C ASN A 84 -2.40 15.94 3.74
N ARG A 85 -1.91 17.14 4.09
CA ARG A 85 -2.31 18.39 3.44
C ARG A 85 -1.92 18.42 1.97
N LYS A 86 -0.72 17.92 1.62
CA LYS A 86 -0.31 17.76 0.22
C LYS A 86 -1.25 16.84 -0.55
N SER A 87 -1.54 15.65 -0.02
CA SER A 87 -2.45 14.69 -0.66
C SER A 87 -3.89 15.20 -0.76
N ALA A 88 -4.36 15.94 0.24
CA ALA A 88 -5.69 16.54 0.21
C ALA A 88 -5.78 17.63 -0.86
N HIS A 89 -4.76 18.49 -0.96
CA HIS A 89 -4.67 19.53 -1.99
C HIS A 89 -4.70 18.95 -3.42
N GLU A 90 -3.93 17.88 -3.69
CA GLU A 90 -3.96 17.17 -4.98
C GLU A 90 -5.37 16.67 -5.35
N ARG A 91 -6.20 16.39 -4.33
CA ARG A 91 -7.60 15.96 -4.51
C ARG A 91 -8.61 17.11 -4.42
N LYS A 92 -8.15 18.36 -4.39
CA LYS A 92 -8.97 19.56 -4.18
C LYS A 92 -9.85 19.44 -2.93
N GLN A 93 -9.28 18.91 -1.85
CA GLN A 93 -9.92 18.69 -0.56
C GLN A 93 -9.05 19.25 0.57
N GLN A 94 -9.64 19.38 1.76
CA GLN A 94 -8.93 19.71 2.98
C GLN A 94 -8.88 18.53 3.95
N VAL A 95 -7.86 18.53 4.79
CA VAL A 95 -7.70 17.51 5.85
C VAL A 95 -8.72 17.78 6.95
N LYS A 96 -9.69 16.87 7.09
CA LYS A 96 -10.78 17.02 8.07
C LYS A 96 -10.36 16.70 9.49
N THR A 97 -9.69 15.57 9.70
CA THR A 97 -9.36 15.11 11.06
C THR A 97 -8.29 14.02 11.04
N PHE A 98 -7.66 13.82 12.19
CA PHE A 98 -6.71 12.74 12.48
C PHE A 98 -7.33 11.75 13.47
N ARG A 99 -6.89 10.49 13.40
CA ARG A 99 -7.37 9.42 14.28
C ARG A 99 -6.18 8.68 14.92
N PRO A 100 -6.31 8.22 16.17
CA PRO A 100 -5.27 7.50 16.91
C PRO A 100 -5.15 6.06 16.41
N THR A 101 -4.67 5.91 15.18
CA THR A 101 -4.67 4.63 14.47
C THR A 101 -3.29 4.20 13.99
N SER A 102 -2.34 5.13 13.89
CA SER A 102 -0.97 4.81 13.54
C SER A 102 0.02 5.85 14.02
N ILE A 103 1.29 5.47 14.08
CA ILE A 103 2.44 6.35 14.34
C ILE A 103 3.60 5.89 13.46
N ASP A 104 4.31 6.84 12.84
CA ASP A 104 5.51 6.59 12.05
C ASP A 104 6.72 6.80 12.97
N TYR A 105 7.61 5.82 12.95
CA TYR A 105 8.85 5.75 13.72
C TYR A 105 10.05 5.81 12.78
N ASN A 106 11.13 6.41 13.26
CA ASN A 106 12.40 6.55 12.55
C ASN A 106 13.52 5.84 13.34
N ALA A 107 14.74 5.87 12.81
CA ALA A 107 15.88 5.15 13.38
C ALA A 107 16.18 5.53 14.85
N ARG A 108 15.78 6.72 15.31
CA ARG A 108 15.96 7.14 16.71
C ARG A 108 14.88 6.58 17.62
N THR A 109 13.68 6.36 17.10
CA THR A 109 12.51 5.98 17.91
C THR A 109 12.16 4.49 17.84
N ILE A 110 12.78 3.73 16.93
CA ILE A 110 12.64 2.27 16.81
C ILE A 110 13.99 1.55 16.86
N SER A 111 14.00 0.32 17.37
CA SER A 111 15.10 -0.64 17.17
C SER A 111 14.51 -2.04 17.13
N PHE A 112 14.86 -2.80 16.09
CA PHE A 112 14.49 -4.21 15.96
C PHE A 112 15.62 -5.08 16.50
N ARG A 113 15.27 -6.17 17.18
CA ARG A 113 16.23 -7.14 17.72
C ARG A 113 15.86 -8.54 17.28
N GLU A 114 16.70 -9.12 16.44
CA GLU A 114 16.49 -10.46 15.89
C GLU A 114 16.60 -11.56 16.97
N LYS A 115 17.56 -11.44 17.90
CA LYS A 115 17.86 -12.46 18.94
C LYS A 115 16.63 -12.96 19.70
N ASP A 116 15.70 -12.09 20.02
CA ASP A 116 14.49 -12.38 20.79
C ASP A 116 13.19 -12.01 20.04
N TRP A 117 13.30 -11.64 18.76
CA TRP A 117 12.19 -11.16 17.93
C TRP A 117 11.38 -10.07 18.63
N THR A 118 12.07 -9.03 19.10
CA THR A 118 11.45 -7.88 19.77
C THR A 118 11.66 -6.58 18.98
N VAL A 119 10.79 -5.61 19.24
CA VAL A 119 10.93 -4.24 18.78
C VAL A 119 10.87 -3.30 19.96
N SER A 120 11.85 -2.40 20.07
CA SER A 120 11.85 -1.32 21.05
C SER A 120 11.29 -0.05 20.42
N LEU A 121 10.23 0.51 21.00
CA LEU A 121 9.57 1.72 20.52
C LEU A 121 9.63 2.83 21.59
N SER A 122 9.85 4.07 21.16
CA SER A 122 9.69 5.22 22.04
C SER A 122 8.21 5.53 22.25
N LEU A 123 7.71 5.32 23.47
CA LEU A 123 6.33 5.60 23.86
C LEU A 123 6.28 6.79 24.83
N VAL A 124 5.08 7.20 25.20
CA VAL A 124 4.86 8.03 26.39
C VAL A 124 5.37 7.27 27.61
N GLY A 125 6.15 7.95 28.46
CA GLY A 125 6.76 7.33 29.65
C GLY A 125 8.03 6.52 29.38
N GLY A 126 8.59 6.55 28.16
CA GLY A 126 9.91 5.98 27.85
C GLY A 126 9.91 4.96 26.73
N ARG A 127 11.05 4.27 26.56
CA ARG A 127 11.22 3.25 25.50
C ARG A 127 10.78 1.89 26.03
N GLU A 128 9.87 1.24 25.30
CA GLU A 128 9.30 -0.06 25.66
C GLU A 128 9.72 -1.14 24.67
N ARG A 129 10.02 -2.35 25.17
CA ARG A 129 10.35 -3.52 24.34
C ARG A 129 9.14 -4.43 24.21
N LEU A 130 8.72 -4.66 22.97
CA LEU A 130 7.49 -5.37 22.62
C LEU A 130 7.87 -6.63 21.83
N ARG A 131 7.32 -7.78 22.22
CA ARG A 131 7.55 -9.05 21.53
C ARG A 131 6.73 -9.11 20.24
N LEU A 132 7.34 -9.63 19.17
CA LEU A 132 6.67 -9.86 17.91
C LEU A 132 6.03 -11.26 17.91
N GLU A 133 4.75 -11.32 17.55
CA GLU A 133 4.13 -12.56 17.09
C GLU A 133 4.50 -12.76 15.61
N ILE A 134 5.63 -13.45 15.39
CA ILE A 134 6.25 -13.59 14.08
C ILE A 134 6.18 -15.04 13.58
N GLY A 135 5.86 -15.22 12.29
CA GLY A 135 5.91 -16.51 11.60
C GLY A 135 7.14 -16.64 10.69
N GLU A 136 7.33 -17.83 10.12
CA GLU A 136 8.51 -18.16 9.27
C GLU A 136 8.72 -17.20 8.10
N TYR A 137 7.63 -16.77 7.45
CA TYR A 137 7.71 -15.80 6.35
C TYR A 137 8.31 -14.47 6.80
N GLN A 138 7.85 -13.93 7.93
CA GLN A 138 8.39 -12.68 8.45
C GLN A 138 9.81 -12.84 8.97
N LYS A 139 10.15 -13.97 9.60
CA LYS A 139 11.53 -14.26 10.04
C LYS A 139 12.49 -14.22 8.86
N LYS A 140 12.17 -14.93 7.77
CA LYS A 140 12.96 -14.95 6.53
C LYS A 140 13.23 -13.56 5.96
N LEU A 141 12.27 -12.64 6.07
CA LEU A 141 12.42 -11.27 5.56
C LEU A 141 13.16 -10.31 6.51
N LEU A 142 13.24 -10.65 7.81
CA LEU A 142 13.82 -9.78 8.83
C LEU A 142 15.22 -10.24 9.28
N THR A 143 15.56 -11.51 9.07
CA THR A 143 16.88 -12.04 9.43
C THR A 143 18.00 -11.31 8.72
N GLY A 144 18.99 -10.87 9.48
CA GLY A 144 20.13 -10.09 8.97
C GLY A 144 19.77 -8.67 8.53
N THR A 145 18.58 -8.17 8.88
CA THR A 145 18.16 -6.81 8.53
C THR A 145 18.09 -5.89 9.74
N GLU A 146 18.31 -4.59 9.50
CA GLU A 146 18.15 -3.54 10.51
C GLU A 146 17.10 -2.50 10.06
N PRO A 147 15.80 -2.77 10.28
CA PRO A 147 14.74 -1.82 9.95
C PRO A 147 14.92 -0.48 10.69
N THR A 148 15.12 0.59 9.92
CA THR A 148 15.29 1.97 10.45
C THR A 148 14.00 2.80 10.41
N SER A 149 12.97 2.30 9.75
CA SER A 149 11.69 2.98 9.58
C SER A 149 10.56 2.00 9.84
N ALA A 150 9.53 2.45 10.55
CA ALA A 150 8.37 1.63 10.78
C ALA A 150 7.09 2.43 11.03
N THR A 151 5.96 1.78 10.88
CA THR A 151 4.67 2.35 11.25
C THR A 151 3.96 1.43 12.25
N LEU A 152 3.74 1.92 13.47
CA LEU A 152 2.82 1.29 14.42
C LEU A 152 1.39 1.48 13.90
N VAL A 153 0.58 0.43 13.93
CA VAL A 153 -0.82 0.45 13.45
C VAL A 153 -1.72 -0.24 14.45
N LYS A 154 -2.76 0.46 14.89
CA LYS A 154 -3.85 -0.07 15.71
C LYS A 154 -5.01 -0.56 14.82
N ARG A 155 -5.46 -1.79 15.05
CA ARG A 155 -6.59 -2.42 14.36
C ARG A 155 -7.56 -3.01 15.37
N GLY A 156 -8.54 -2.24 15.81
CA GLY A 156 -9.39 -2.63 16.94
C GLY A 156 -8.54 -2.63 18.21
N ASN A 157 -8.46 -3.78 18.89
CA ASN A 157 -7.68 -3.95 20.12
C ASN A 157 -6.33 -4.66 19.86
N GLN A 158 -5.88 -4.69 18.60
CA GLN A 158 -4.64 -5.34 18.21
C GLN A 158 -3.66 -4.31 17.63
N TYR A 159 -2.38 -4.51 17.91
CA TYR A 159 -1.30 -3.66 17.45
C TYR A 159 -0.40 -4.42 16.50
N TYR A 160 0.04 -3.73 15.45
CA TYR A 160 0.94 -4.24 14.43
C TYR A 160 2.06 -3.23 14.25
N ILE A 161 3.27 -3.71 14.04
CA ILE A 161 4.39 -2.89 13.58
C ILE A 161 4.69 -3.26 12.13
N ASN A 162 4.71 -2.26 11.27
CA ASN A 162 5.07 -2.39 9.88
C ASN A 162 6.53 -1.96 9.71
N LEU A 163 7.45 -2.92 9.71
CA LEU A 163 8.88 -2.68 9.59
C LEU A 163 9.26 -2.52 8.11
N GLN A 164 9.95 -1.43 7.77
CA GLN A 164 10.47 -1.24 6.42
C GLN A 164 11.88 -1.83 6.34
N VAL A 165 12.03 -2.85 5.50
CA VAL A 165 13.31 -3.52 5.23
C VAL A 165 13.80 -3.16 3.85
N LYS A 166 15.10 -2.93 3.72
CA LYS A 166 15.77 -2.86 2.43
C LYS A 166 15.98 -4.28 1.93
N TYR A 167 15.61 -4.54 0.69
CA TYR A 167 15.75 -5.83 0.06
C TYR A 167 16.54 -5.68 -1.24
N LEU A 168 17.61 -6.46 -1.38
CA LEU A 168 18.40 -6.49 -2.61
C LEU A 168 17.62 -7.23 -3.69
N THR A 169 17.46 -6.60 -4.84
CA THR A 169 16.76 -7.16 -5.98
C THR A 169 17.72 -7.96 -6.84
N SER A 170 17.23 -9.04 -7.46
CA SER A 170 18.04 -9.74 -8.46
C SER A 170 18.40 -8.81 -9.62
N PRO A 171 19.57 -8.98 -10.26
CA PRO A 171 19.88 -8.27 -11.49
C PRO A 171 18.81 -8.55 -12.56
N PRO A 172 18.53 -7.59 -13.44
CA PRO A 172 17.59 -7.78 -14.54
C PRO A 172 17.98 -8.99 -15.41
N ILE A 173 17.01 -9.83 -15.73
CA ILE A 173 17.17 -10.91 -16.71
C ILE A 173 17.31 -10.27 -18.09
N ALA A 174 18.31 -10.72 -18.87
CA ALA A 174 18.65 -10.16 -20.17
C ALA A 174 17.83 -10.71 -21.36
N GLY A 175 16.78 -11.49 -21.10
CA GLY A 175 16.10 -12.22 -22.16
C GLY A 175 15.24 -11.34 -23.06
N GLU A 176 15.21 -11.69 -24.35
CA GLU A 176 14.48 -10.99 -25.41
C GLU A 176 13.00 -11.39 -25.50
N GLN A 177 12.61 -12.47 -24.82
CA GLN A 177 11.23 -12.96 -24.85
C GLN A 177 10.30 -12.05 -24.04
N ILE A 178 9.09 -11.83 -24.56
CA ILE A 178 8.09 -10.98 -23.91
C ILE A 178 6.82 -11.78 -23.67
N ILE A 179 6.36 -11.79 -22.41
CA ILE A 179 5.05 -12.32 -22.03
C ILE A 179 4.10 -11.14 -21.82
N GLY A 180 3.11 -11.02 -22.71
CA GLY A 180 2.03 -10.04 -22.59
C GLY A 180 1.02 -10.46 -21.54
N VAL A 181 0.59 -9.53 -20.69
CA VAL A 181 -0.42 -9.74 -19.64
C VAL A 181 -1.61 -8.81 -19.89
N LYS A 182 -2.73 -9.39 -20.30
CA LYS A 182 -3.99 -8.69 -20.49
C LYS A 182 -4.89 -8.85 -19.27
N PHE A 183 -5.50 -7.77 -18.80
CA PHE A 183 -6.40 -7.81 -17.65
C PHE A 183 -7.87 -7.72 -18.10
N GLY A 184 -8.78 -8.45 -17.44
CA GLY A 184 -10.21 -8.39 -17.74
C GLY A 184 -11.16 -8.59 -16.55
N LEU A 185 -12.45 -8.33 -16.78
CA LEU A 185 -13.52 -8.55 -15.79
C LEU A 185 -13.91 -10.02 -15.65
N GLU A 186 -13.90 -10.73 -16.77
CA GLU A 186 -14.17 -12.17 -16.87
C GLU A 186 -12.94 -12.99 -16.51
N THR A 187 -11.80 -12.56 -17.03
CA THR A 187 -10.49 -13.14 -16.84
C THR A 187 -9.63 -12.17 -16.07
N ILE A 188 -9.16 -12.54 -14.88
CA ILE A 188 -8.35 -11.65 -14.04
C ILE A 188 -7.07 -11.23 -14.77
N ALA A 189 -6.40 -12.19 -15.39
CA ALA A 189 -5.24 -12.00 -16.26
C ALA A 189 -5.21 -13.09 -17.34
N ALA A 190 -4.80 -12.76 -18.56
CA ALA A 190 -4.47 -13.71 -19.62
C ALA A 190 -3.04 -13.45 -20.10
N LEU A 191 -2.27 -14.51 -20.30
CA LEU A 191 -0.89 -14.44 -20.79
C LEU A 191 -0.86 -14.70 -22.30
N SER A 192 0.08 -14.07 -23.02
CA SER A 192 0.33 -14.36 -24.44
C SER A 192 0.79 -15.80 -24.69
N THR A 193 1.23 -16.51 -23.65
CA THR A 193 1.54 -17.95 -23.67
C THR A 193 0.30 -18.85 -23.70
N GLY A 194 -0.92 -18.27 -23.69
CA GLY A 194 -2.20 -19.00 -23.75
C GLY A 194 -2.83 -19.29 -22.38
N GLU A 195 -2.13 -19.00 -21.29
CA GLU A 195 -2.67 -19.25 -19.94
C GLU A 195 -3.69 -18.19 -19.50
N VAL A 196 -4.74 -18.63 -18.80
CA VAL A 196 -5.88 -17.81 -18.40
C VAL A 196 -6.18 -17.96 -16.91
N TYR A 197 -6.14 -16.85 -16.17
CA TYR A 197 -6.54 -16.80 -14.77
C TYR A 197 -8.02 -16.40 -14.64
N SER A 198 -8.90 -17.39 -14.43
CA SER A 198 -10.35 -17.17 -14.36
C SER A 198 -10.78 -16.26 -13.19
N GLY A 199 -11.68 -15.30 -13.47
CA GLY A 199 -12.31 -14.46 -12.46
C GLY A 199 -13.61 -15.02 -11.86
N SER A 200 -14.05 -16.19 -12.31
CA SER A 200 -15.33 -16.81 -11.94
C SER A 200 -15.52 -16.96 -10.43
N LYS A 201 -14.54 -17.56 -9.74
CA LYS A 201 -14.62 -17.79 -8.29
C LYS A 201 -14.65 -16.48 -7.51
N LEU A 202 -13.82 -15.51 -7.92
CA LEU A 202 -13.81 -14.19 -7.32
C LEU A 202 -15.16 -13.48 -7.48
N ARG A 203 -15.78 -13.60 -8.65
CA ARG A 203 -17.12 -13.07 -8.90
C ARG A 203 -18.18 -13.73 -8.04
N GLU A 204 -18.20 -15.06 -7.97
CA GLU A 204 -19.15 -15.82 -7.15
C GLU A 204 -19.09 -15.35 -5.68
N VAL A 205 -17.87 -15.23 -5.15
CA VAL A 205 -17.63 -14.74 -3.79
C VAL A 205 -18.14 -13.31 -3.62
N ARG A 206 -17.81 -12.39 -4.54
CA ARG A 206 -18.29 -10.99 -4.50
C ARG A 206 -19.81 -10.90 -4.56
N ASP A 207 -20.45 -11.69 -5.42
CA ASP A 207 -21.91 -11.70 -5.60
C ASP A 207 -22.60 -12.27 -4.35
N ARG A 208 -22.05 -13.32 -3.73
CA ARG A 208 -22.47 -13.82 -2.42
C ARG A 208 -22.35 -12.75 -1.32
N TYR A 209 -21.18 -12.11 -1.17
CA TYR A 209 -20.99 -11.05 -0.17
C TYR A 209 -21.93 -9.85 -0.39
N THR A 210 -22.20 -9.50 -1.66
CA THR A 210 -23.13 -8.43 -2.02
C THR A 210 -24.56 -8.77 -1.60
N ARG A 211 -25.04 -9.98 -1.93
CA ARG A 211 -26.38 -10.47 -1.53
C ARG A 211 -26.55 -10.46 -0.01
N VAL A 212 -25.58 -11.03 0.72
CA VAL A 212 -25.58 -11.10 2.18
C VAL A 212 -25.58 -9.70 2.78
N ARG A 213 -24.70 -8.80 2.31
CA ARG A 213 -24.61 -7.42 2.78
C ARG A 213 -25.93 -6.66 2.57
N ARG A 214 -26.53 -6.77 1.39
CA ARG A 214 -27.82 -6.12 1.07
C ARG A 214 -28.93 -6.61 2.00
N SER A 215 -29.04 -7.92 2.22
CA SER A 215 -30.02 -8.50 3.14
C SER A 215 -29.84 -8.00 4.58
N LEU A 216 -28.60 -8.04 5.08
CA LEU A 216 -28.28 -7.57 6.42
C LEU A 216 -28.51 -6.06 6.60
N GLN A 217 -28.20 -5.25 5.59
CA GLN A 217 -28.45 -3.81 5.63
C GLN A 217 -29.94 -3.50 5.68
N LYS A 218 -30.77 -4.16 4.86
CA LYS A 218 -32.23 -4.02 4.92
C LYS A 218 -32.77 -4.34 6.32
N LYS A 219 -32.35 -5.46 6.90
CA LYS A 219 -32.75 -5.87 8.26
C LYS A 219 -32.20 -4.94 9.35
N ALA A 220 -30.99 -4.40 9.17
CA ALA A 220 -30.38 -3.44 10.10
C ALA A 220 -31.09 -2.08 10.14
N SER A 221 -31.80 -1.71 9.07
CA SER A 221 -32.60 -0.50 9.01
C SER A 221 -34.03 -0.70 9.50
N LYS A 222 -34.70 -1.79 9.10
CA LYS A 222 -36.15 -1.98 9.29
C LYS A 222 -36.55 -3.00 10.36
N GLY A 223 -35.62 -3.75 10.95
CA GLY A 223 -35.92 -4.81 11.92
C GLY A 223 -36.19 -4.31 13.34
N THR A 224 -36.58 -5.22 14.23
CA THR A 224 -36.68 -4.99 15.68
C THR A 224 -35.34 -4.55 16.28
N ARG A 225 -35.33 -3.96 17.49
CA ARG A 225 -34.10 -3.51 18.17
C ARG A 225 -33.02 -4.59 18.23
N THR A 226 -33.41 -5.82 18.58
CA THR A 226 -32.52 -6.99 18.65
C THR A 226 -31.99 -7.39 17.28
N THR A 227 -32.86 -7.47 16.28
CA THR A 227 -32.49 -7.77 14.89
C THR A 227 -31.50 -6.77 14.33
N ARG A 228 -31.75 -5.46 14.53
CA ARG A 228 -30.85 -4.39 14.07
C ARG A 228 -29.47 -4.50 14.71
N ARG A 229 -29.41 -4.71 16.03
CA ARG A 229 -28.16 -4.93 16.77
C ARG A 229 -27.38 -6.12 16.21
N ASN A 230 -28.05 -7.26 16.02
CA ASN A 230 -27.42 -8.49 15.53
C ASN A 230 -26.94 -8.35 14.08
N CYS A 231 -27.74 -7.75 13.19
CA CYS A 231 -27.33 -7.51 11.80
C CYS A 231 -26.10 -6.60 11.72
N ARG A 232 -26.02 -5.55 12.53
CA ARG A 232 -24.83 -4.67 12.61
C ARG A 232 -23.59 -5.42 13.12
N LYS A 233 -23.73 -6.31 14.11
CA LYS A 233 -22.64 -7.18 14.57
C LYS A 233 -22.14 -8.09 13.43
N VAL A 234 -23.05 -8.71 12.67
CA VAL A 234 -22.68 -9.56 11.53
C VAL A 234 -22.01 -8.74 10.42
N LEU A 235 -22.53 -7.57 10.08
CA LEU A 235 -21.89 -6.65 9.11
C LEU A 235 -20.46 -6.27 9.54
N LYS A 236 -20.25 -5.97 10.82
CA LYS A 236 -18.92 -5.70 11.39
C LYS A 236 -18.00 -6.92 11.24
N ARG A 237 -18.49 -8.13 11.54
CA ARG A 237 -17.75 -9.40 11.40
C ARG A 237 -17.36 -9.73 9.96
N LEU A 238 -18.25 -9.44 9.00
CA LEU A 238 -18.02 -9.69 7.57
C LEU A 238 -17.19 -8.58 6.90
N SER A 239 -17.03 -7.43 7.56
CA SER A 239 -16.29 -6.29 7.04
C SER A 239 -14.89 -6.71 6.59
N ARG A 240 -14.49 -6.21 5.41
CA ARG A 240 -13.19 -6.45 4.76
C ARG A 240 -12.88 -7.89 4.36
N ARG A 241 -13.72 -8.90 4.67
CA ARG A 241 -13.47 -10.31 4.30
C ARG A 241 -13.37 -10.49 2.78
N GLU A 242 -14.34 -9.95 2.04
CA GLU A 242 -14.35 -9.94 0.57
C GLU A 242 -13.06 -9.33 -0.01
N ARG A 243 -12.64 -8.18 0.52
CA ARG A 243 -11.41 -7.50 0.09
C ARG A 243 -10.18 -8.36 0.34
N ARG A 244 -10.07 -8.99 1.52
CA ARG A 244 -8.96 -9.89 1.84
C ARG A 244 -8.91 -11.09 0.89
N PHE A 245 -10.05 -11.68 0.57
CA PHE A 245 -10.14 -12.76 -0.40
C PHE A 245 -9.62 -12.32 -1.78
N ALA A 246 -10.10 -11.19 -2.30
CA ALA A 246 -9.64 -10.63 -3.56
C ALA A 246 -8.13 -10.33 -3.57
N THR A 247 -7.61 -9.78 -2.46
CA THR A 247 -6.18 -9.52 -2.30
C THR A 247 -5.34 -10.81 -2.29
N GLY A 248 -5.82 -11.88 -1.65
CA GLY A 248 -5.17 -13.19 -1.67
C GLY A 248 -5.11 -13.78 -3.09
N VAL A 249 -6.23 -13.73 -3.83
CA VAL A 249 -6.27 -14.14 -5.25
C VAL A 249 -5.25 -13.36 -6.08
N ASN A 250 -5.21 -12.04 -5.95
CA ASN A 250 -4.25 -11.20 -6.66
C ASN A 250 -2.79 -11.52 -6.28
N HIS A 251 -2.51 -11.82 -5.00
CA HIS A 251 -1.16 -12.23 -4.58
C HIS A 251 -0.75 -13.54 -5.23
N ASN A 252 -1.63 -14.55 -5.29
CA ASN A 252 -1.29 -15.83 -5.89
C ASN A 252 -1.02 -15.68 -7.38
N ILE A 253 -1.93 -15.01 -8.12
CA ILE A 253 -1.79 -14.77 -9.56
C ILE A 253 -0.50 -13.99 -9.86
N SER A 254 -0.23 -12.90 -9.12
CA SER A 254 1.01 -12.13 -9.35
C SER A 254 2.29 -12.90 -9.05
N THR A 255 2.30 -13.80 -8.05
CA THR A 255 3.47 -14.67 -7.81
C THR A 255 3.68 -15.60 -9.00
N ASP A 256 2.61 -16.22 -9.48
CA ASP A 256 2.67 -17.22 -10.54
C ASP A 256 3.11 -16.61 -11.89
N ILE A 257 2.54 -15.46 -12.26
CA ILE A 257 2.93 -14.71 -13.46
C ILE A 257 4.43 -14.35 -13.43
N VAL A 258 4.92 -13.82 -12.32
CA VAL A 258 6.34 -13.43 -12.18
C VAL A 258 7.24 -14.66 -12.18
N LYS A 259 6.81 -15.76 -11.54
CA LYS A 259 7.54 -17.02 -11.54
C LYS A 259 7.73 -17.55 -12.96
N LYS A 260 6.65 -17.57 -13.76
CA LYS A 260 6.68 -18.02 -15.15
C LYS A 260 7.57 -17.15 -16.04
N ALA A 261 7.48 -15.83 -15.88
CA ALA A 261 8.36 -14.91 -16.60
C ALA A 261 9.83 -15.19 -16.26
N LYS A 262 10.15 -15.38 -14.97
CA LYS A 262 11.50 -15.73 -14.53
C LYS A 262 11.97 -17.06 -15.10
N GLU A 263 11.14 -18.10 -15.07
CA GLU A 263 11.48 -19.45 -15.58
C GLU A 263 11.73 -19.45 -17.10
N ASN A 264 10.97 -18.66 -17.85
CA ASN A 264 11.15 -18.49 -19.30
C ASN A 264 12.25 -17.47 -19.67
N GLY A 265 12.90 -16.85 -18.68
CA GLY A 265 13.83 -15.74 -18.92
C GLY A 265 13.18 -14.55 -19.64
N ALA A 266 11.86 -14.36 -19.51
CA ALA A 266 11.10 -13.38 -20.27
C ALA A 266 10.80 -12.10 -19.48
N MET A 267 10.64 -11.00 -20.21
CA MET A 267 10.10 -9.73 -19.72
C MET A 267 8.56 -9.78 -19.67
N LEU A 268 7.96 -8.91 -18.85
CA LEU A 268 6.50 -8.78 -18.76
C LEU A 268 6.02 -7.50 -19.43
N ALA A 269 5.11 -7.62 -20.40
CA ALA A 269 4.40 -6.47 -20.97
C ALA A 269 3.01 -6.36 -20.33
N LEU A 270 2.78 -5.35 -19.48
CA LEU A 270 1.51 -5.14 -18.78
C LEU A 270 0.67 -4.05 -19.44
N GLU A 271 -0.63 -4.30 -19.56
CA GLU A 271 -1.58 -3.30 -20.05
C GLU A 271 -1.72 -2.11 -19.08
N GLU A 272 -1.60 -0.89 -19.61
CA GLU A 272 -1.86 0.34 -18.87
C GLU A 272 -3.35 0.64 -18.82
N LEU A 273 -3.96 0.30 -17.68
CA LEU A 273 -5.39 0.52 -17.39
C LEU A 273 -5.66 1.79 -16.55
N THR A 274 -4.75 2.77 -16.58
CA THR A 274 -4.97 4.06 -15.89
C THR A 274 -6.18 4.76 -16.51
N GLY A 275 -7.13 5.25 -15.70
CA GLY A 275 -8.31 5.96 -16.20
C GLY A 275 -9.45 5.10 -16.76
N VAL A 276 -9.34 3.75 -16.69
CA VAL A 276 -10.34 2.84 -17.29
C VAL A 276 -11.72 2.97 -16.66
N ARG A 277 -11.80 3.32 -15.39
CA ARG A 277 -13.10 3.48 -14.73
C ARG A 277 -13.78 4.77 -15.16
N GLU A 278 -13.01 5.83 -15.32
CA GLU A 278 -13.45 7.15 -15.73
C GLU A 278 -14.00 7.11 -17.16
N ARG A 279 -13.32 6.39 -18.07
CA ARG A 279 -13.75 6.21 -19.46
C ARG A 279 -14.96 5.27 -19.60
N THR A 280 -14.99 4.14 -18.88
CA THR A 280 -15.99 3.07 -19.13
C THR A 280 -17.25 3.20 -18.24
N ASN A 281 -17.17 3.83 -17.06
CA ASN A 281 -18.35 3.99 -16.19
C ASN A 281 -19.53 4.79 -16.79
N PRO A 282 -19.31 5.81 -17.65
CA PRO A 282 -20.39 6.52 -18.34
C PRO A 282 -21.15 5.63 -19.34
N GLU A 283 -20.45 4.72 -20.02
CA GLU A 283 -21.01 3.87 -21.07
C GLU A 283 -21.81 2.67 -20.53
N ILE A 284 -21.57 2.29 -19.27
CA ILE A 284 -22.23 1.14 -18.64
C ILE A 284 -23.68 1.47 -18.24
N LYS A 285 -24.62 0.84 -18.94
CA LYS A 285 -26.07 1.01 -18.72
C LYS A 285 -26.59 0.31 -17.44
N THR A 286 -25.98 -0.80 -17.01
CA THR A 286 -26.51 -1.62 -15.91
C THR A 286 -25.78 -1.40 -14.59
N LYS A 287 -26.54 -1.15 -13.50
CA LYS A 287 -26.01 -1.05 -12.12
C LYS A 287 -25.13 -2.25 -11.71
N LEU A 288 -25.48 -3.45 -12.19
CA LEU A 288 -24.73 -4.68 -11.94
C LEU A 288 -23.32 -4.62 -12.52
N MET A 289 -23.20 -4.25 -13.81
CA MET A 289 -21.92 -4.18 -14.51
C MET A 289 -21.06 -3.06 -13.92
N LYS A 290 -21.65 -1.90 -13.62
CA LYS A 290 -20.95 -0.77 -12.98
C LYS A 290 -20.36 -1.16 -11.62
N ARG A 291 -21.11 -1.92 -10.81
CA ARG A 291 -20.60 -2.48 -9.55
C ARG A 291 -19.44 -3.45 -9.80
N ARG A 292 -19.56 -4.35 -10.78
CA ARG A 292 -18.50 -5.32 -11.09
C ARG A 292 -17.20 -4.62 -11.50
N LEU A 293 -17.26 -3.64 -12.40
CA LEU A 293 -16.12 -2.82 -12.81
C LEU A 293 -15.47 -2.11 -11.61
N ASN A 294 -16.28 -1.43 -10.78
CA ASN A 294 -15.75 -0.68 -9.64
C ASN A 294 -15.19 -1.58 -8.52
N SER A 295 -15.64 -2.84 -8.44
CA SER A 295 -15.11 -3.84 -7.50
C SER A 295 -13.80 -4.48 -7.96
N TRP A 296 -13.42 -4.32 -9.24
CA TRP A 296 -12.25 -4.96 -9.82
C TRP A 296 -10.95 -4.25 -9.42
N SER A 297 -10.04 -5.00 -8.80
CA SER A 297 -8.79 -4.48 -8.21
C SER A 297 -7.58 -4.69 -9.11
N PHE A 298 -7.68 -4.32 -10.40
CA PHE A 298 -6.58 -4.46 -11.37
C PHE A 298 -5.32 -3.71 -10.93
N TYR A 299 -5.47 -2.49 -10.42
CA TYR A 299 -4.35 -1.70 -9.90
C TYR A 299 -3.58 -2.44 -8.80
N GLN A 300 -4.29 -3.13 -7.90
CA GLN A 300 -3.63 -3.94 -6.86
C GLN A 300 -2.86 -5.12 -7.45
N LEU A 301 -3.42 -5.80 -8.46
CA LEU A 301 -2.74 -6.90 -9.13
C LEU A 301 -1.46 -6.41 -9.81
N ARG A 302 -1.55 -5.30 -10.57
CA ARG A 302 -0.40 -4.65 -11.20
C ARG A 302 0.68 -4.29 -10.19
N GLN A 303 0.32 -3.62 -9.10
CA GLN A 303 1.28 -3.30 -8.03
C GLN A 303 1.97 -4.55 -7.48
N PHE A 304 1.24 -5.66 -7.34
CA PHE A 304 1.82 -6.92 -6.88
C PHE A 304 2.77 -7.56 -7.89
N ILE A 305 2.45 -7.48 -9.19
CA ILE A 305 3.35 -7.92 -10.25
C ILE A 305 4.61 -7.06 -10.23
N GLU A 306 4.47 -5.72 -10.22
CA GLU A 306 5.59 -4.77 -10.24
C GLU A 306 6.61 -5.01 -9.13
N TYR A 307 6.15 -5.09 -7.88
CA TYR A 307 7.08 -5.24 -6.76
C TYR A 307 7.74 -6.62 -6.74
N LYS A 308 7.03 -7.68 -7.18
CA LYS A 308 7.59 -9.05 -7.22
C LYS A 308 8.53 -9.25 -8.38
N ALA A 309 8.20 -8.70 -9.55
CA ALA A 309 9.04 -8.73 -10.72
C ALA A 309 10.38 -8.04 -10.44
N ARG A 310 10.35 -6.86 -9.81
CA ARG A 310 11.58 -6.19 -9.38
C ARG A 310 12.40 -7.05 -8.42
N ILE A 311 11.81 -7.66 -7.39
CA ILE A 311 12.53 -8.61 -6.52
C ILE A 311 13.16 -9.74 -7.34
N ALA A 312 12.43 -10.28 -8.31
CA ALA A 312 12.84 -11.41 -9.12
C ALA A 312 13.84 -11.07 -10.24
N GLY A 313 14.11 -9.79 -10.50
CA GLY A 313 14.90 -9.33 -11.63
C GLY A 313 14.16 -9.41 -12.97
N VAL A 314 12.82 -9.52 -12.96
CA VAL A 314 12.01 -9.58 -14.19
C VAL A 314 11.68 -8.15 -14.63
N PRO A 315 12.12 -7.71 -15.83
CA PRO A 315 11.78 -6.40 -16.36
C PRO A 315 10.29 -6.29 -16.69
N ILE A 316 9.72 -5.08 -16.54
CA ILE A 316 8.33 -4.79 -16.90
C ILE A 316 8.30 -3.63 -17.89
N ILE A 317 7.52 -3.82 -18.96
CA ILE A 317 7.15 -2.80 -19.93
C ILE A 317 5.66 -2.51 -19.75
N LEU A 318 5.28 -1.23 -19.78
CA LEU A 318 3.88 -0.82 -19.76
C LEU A 318 3.44 -0.49 -21.19
N VAL A 319 2.35 -1.08 -21.63
CA VAL A 319 1.81 -0.90 -22.98
C VAL A 319 0.47 -0.19 -22.90
N LYS A 320 0.28 0.87 -23.70
CA LYS A 320 -1.00 1.59 -23.76
C LYS A 320 -2.10 0.64 -24.26
N GLY A 321 -3.22 0.56 -23.53
CA GLY A 321 -4.35 -0.32 -23.84
C GLY A 321 -5.24 0.21 -24.97
N ASN A 322 -4.64 0.60 -26.10
CA ASN A 322 -5.37 1.06 -27.29
C ASN A 322 -5.00 0.17 -28.48
N GLU A 323 -6.03 -0.14 -29.27
CA GLU A 323 -6.02 -0.89 -30.53
C GLU A 323 -6.18 -2.41 -30.38
N LYS A 324 -6.79 -2.97 -31.42
CA LYS A 324 -7.65 -4.15 -31.42
C LYS A 324 -6.96 -5.41 -30.88
N GLN A 325 -7.77 -6.42 -30.58
CA GLN A 325 -7.42 -7.75 -30.05
C GLN A 325 -6.32 -8.55 -30.79
N GLU A 326 -5.64 -7.97 -31.78
CA GLU A 326 -4.72 -8.64 -32.70
C GLU A 326 -3.23 -8.50 -32.32
N CYS A 327 -2.81 -7.50 -31.52
CA CYS A 327 -1.38 -7.20 -31.37
C CYS A 327 -0.59 -8.00 -30.31
N PHE A 328 -1.16 -9.03 -29.66
CA PHE A 328 -0.37 -9.82 -28.69
C PHE A 328 0.63 -10.79 -29.35
N ALA A 329 0.54 -11.00 -30.67
CA ALA A 329 1.49 -11.81 -31.43
C ALA A 329 2.69 -11.00 -31.99
N ASP A 330 2.61 -9.67 -32.03
CA ASP A 330 3.52 -8.80 -32.80
C ASP A 330 4.45 -7.92 -31.97
N VAL A 331 4.70 -8.26 -30.71
CA VAL A 331 5.67 -7.53 -29.87
C VAL A 331 7.14 -7.78 -30.30
N ARG A 332 7.38 -8.54 -31.38
CA ARG A 332 8.70 -8.67 -32.02
C ARG A 332 9.24 -7.33 -32.57
N GLY A 333 8.39 -6.32 -32.78
CA GLY A 333 8.82 -4.97 -33.19
C GLY A 333 9.17 -4.01 -32.04
N ALA A 334 9.05 -4.42 -30.78
CA ALA A 334 9.32 -3.53 -29.63
C ALA A 334 10.81 -3.42 -29.25
N THR A 335 11.70 -4.14 -29.95
CA THR A 335 13.16 -4.03 -29.79
C THR A 335 13.70 -2.66 -30.22
N ASP A 336 12.99 -1.93 -31.08
CA ASP A 336 13.47 -0.63 -31.58
C ASP A 336 13.19 0.55 -30.61
N LEU A 337 12.34 0.35 -29.59
CA LEU A 337 12.03 1.38 -28.59
C LEU A 337 12.97 1.38 -27.38
N LEU A 338 13.86 0.40 -27.26
CA LEU A 338 14.92 0.39 -26.23
C LEU A 338 16.13 1.28 -26.62
N GLY A 339 16.16 1.81 -27.85
CA GLY A 339 17.20 2.74 -28.33
C GLY A 339 16.87 4.23 -28.21
N ALA A 340 15.62 4.61 -27.92
CA ALA A 340 15.17 6.00 -27.97
C ALA A 340 14.30 6.36 -26.77
N THR A 341 14.94 6.76 -25.66
CA THR A 341 14.53 7.86 -24.75
C THR A 341 15.33 7.77 -23.44
N VAL A 342 16.63 8.08 -23.52
CA VAL A 342 17.37 8.59 -22.37
C VAL A 342 17.35 10.12 -22.48
N ASN A 343 16.27 10.75 -22.04
CA ASN A 343 16.29 12.19 -21.75
C ASN A 343 16.98 12.38 -20.40
N SER A 344 18.29 12.55 -20.43
CA SER A 344 19.07 13.10 -19.30
C SER A 344 19.00 14.63 -19.37
N PRO A 345 18.55 15.34 -18.33
CA PRO A 345 18.57 16.79 -18.30
C PRO A 345 19.90 17.26 -17.71
N GLU A 346 20.94 17.38 -18.54
CA GLU A 346 22.15 18.15 -18.17
C GLU A 346 22.99 18.42 -19.43
N ARG A 347 22.74 19.57 -20.07
CA ARG A 347 23.72 20.32 -20.88
C ARG A 347 23.10 21.64 -21.31
N SER A 348 23.25 22.65 -20.46
CA SER A 348 23.05 24.04 -20.83
C SER A 348 24.04 24.92 -20.09
N LEU A 349 25.33 24.68 -20.27
CA LEU A 349 26.39 25.63 -19.97
C LEU A 349 27.57 25.28 -20.85
N LEU A 350 27.67 25.94 -22.00
CA LEU A 350 28.92 26.41 -22.61
C LEU A 350 28.63 27.01 -24.00
N LYS A 351 28.92 28.31 -24.08
CA LYS A 351 29.30 29.12 -25.25
C LYS A 351 28.19 29.61 -26.18
N ALA A 352 27.89 30.90 -26.05
CA ALA A 352 28.04 31.83 -27.15
C ALA A 352 28.37 33.23 -26.59
N SER A 353 29.52 33.75 -27.04
CA SER A 353 29.94 35.15 -27.11
C SER A 353 30.20 35.92 -25.81
#